data_AF-J9SFL3-F1
#
_entry.id   AF-J9SFL3-F1
#
_cell.length_a   1.000
_cell.length_b   1.000
_cell.length_c   1.000
_cell.angle_alpha   90.00
_cell.angle_beta   90.00
_cell.angle_gamma   90.00
#
_symmetry.space_group_name_H-M   'P 1'
#
loop_
_entity.id
_entity.type
_entity.pdbx_description
1 polymer ?
#
loop_
_entity_poly.entity_id
_entity_poly.type
_entity_poly.pdbx_seq_one_letter_code
_entity_poly.pdbx_strand_id
1 'polypeptide(L)'
;MDRAPYPARIAAGLIVTALEETRKLPALLITLPMTAVSQTLQAGMRAQQNIAELAIKGDAALEMFFDRPDEQPEWARFDEDEPESPAPVSPPAPAAKAPSAAPTTPAPTTPGPTTIDDEVEEAATDADLAAPPRADAGRFALYSSTPDEAVAAEVPGTEAVTSSDGSGPEIVELIDYDTLTLAQLRARLRTVAIEDLIALVDYEKAGRARAPFVTMLENRIAAQNKRSTEA
;
A
#
# COMPACT_ATOMS: atom_id res chain seq x y z
N MET A 1 -23.43 -21.63 -24.20
CA MET A 1 -23.50 -20.94 -22.90
C MET A 1 -22.08 -20.52 -22.57
N ASP A 2 -21.67 -19.36 -23.06
CA ASP A 2 -20.29 -18.89 -22.93
C ASP A 2 -20.09 -18.36 -21.51
N ARG A 3 -19.30 -19.09 -20.71
CA ARG A 3 -18.94 -18.65 -19.36
C ARG A 3 -17.87 -17.57 -19.46
N ALA A 4 -18.09 -16.46 -18.75
CA ALA A 4 -17.08 -15.41 -18.61
C ALA A 4 -15.73 -15.98 -18.12
N PRO A 5 -14.59 -15.43 -18.55
CA PRO A 5 -13.27 -15.91 -18.15
C PRO A 5 -13.06 -15.77 -16.64
N TYR A 6 -12.24 -16.64 -16.05
CA TYR A 6 -11.94 -16.69 -14.61
C TYR A 6 -11.60 -15.33 -13.97
N PRO A 7 -10.70 -14.50 -14.55
CA PRO A 7 -10.42 -13.17 -14.00
C PRO A 7 -11.64 -12.23 -14.01
N ALA A 8 -12.50 -12.32 -15.02
CA ALA A 8 -13.72 -11.51 -15.09
C ALA A 8 -14.72 -11.88 -13.98
N ARG A 9 -14.76 -13.15 -13.55
CA ARG A 9 -15.60 -13.57 -12.41
C ARG A 9 -15.05 -13.10 -11.07
N ILE A 10 -13.73 -13.08 -10.91
CA ILE A 10 -13.10 -12.52 -9.72
C ILE A 10 -13.33 -11.01 -9.65
N ALA A 11 -13.13 -10.30 -10.76
CA ALA A 11 -13.40 -8.86 -10.83
C ALA A 11 -14.88 -8.56 -10.55
N ALA A 12 -15.80 -9.31 -11.15
CA ALA A 12 -17.24 -9.19 -10.88
C ALA A 12 -17.57 -9.52 -9.41
N GLY A 13 -16.95 -10.56 -8.84
CA GLY A 13 -17.08 -10.91 -7.43
C GLY A 13 -16.62 -9.78 -6.53
N LEU A 14 -15.45 -9.19 -6.79
CA LEU A 14 -14.93 -8.05 -6.02
C LEU A 14 -15.81 -6.81 -6.12
N ILE A 15 -16.33 -6.49 -7.31
CA ILE A 15 -17.26 -5.36 -7.51
C ILE A 15 -18.55 -5.61 -6.72
N VAL A 16 -19.08 -6.82 -6.76
CA VAL A 16 -20.29 -7.21 -6.01
C VAL A 16 -20.05 -7.12 -4.52
N THR A 17 -18.92 -7.64 -4.02
CA THR A 17 -18.56 -7.57 -2.60
C THR A 17 -18.39 -6.12 -2.15
N ALA A 18 -17.68 -5.30 -2.93
CA ALA A 18 -17.53 -3.88 -2.62
C ALA A 18 -18.88 -3.16 -2.55
N LEU A 19 -19.79 -3.44 -3.48
CA LEU A 19 -21.13 -2.85 -3.49
C LEU A 19 -21.96 -3.28 -2.27
N GLU A 20 -21.83 -4.54 -1.85
CA GLU A 20 -22.52 -5.07 -0.68
C GLU A 20 -21.96 -4.51 0.63
N GLU A 21 -20.63 -4.35 0.72
CA GLU A 21 -19.97 -3.65 1.83
C GLU A 21 -20.44 -2.20 1.91
N THR A 22 -20.55 -1.52 0.76
CA THR A 22 -20.99 -0.11 0.68
C THR A 22 -22.43 0.05 1.18
N ARG A 23 -23.31 -0.93 0.90
CA ARG A 23 -24.69 -0.96 1.41
C ARG A 23 -24.79 -1.20 2.92
N LYS A 24 -23.77 -1.79 3.55
CA LYS A 24 -23.72 -2.03 5.00
C LYS A 24 -23.21 -0.81 5.80
N LEU A 25 -22.50 0.11 5.14
CA LEU A 25 -22.01 1.36 5.74
C LEU A 25 -23.07 2.22 6.46
N PRO A 26 -24.30 2.44 5.93
CA PRO A 26 -25.29 3.27 6.63
C PRO A 26 -25.72 2.67 7.97
N ALA A 27 -25.82 1.34 8.08
CA ALA A 27 -26.11 0.67 9.35
C ALA A 27 -24.92 0.80 10.33
N LEU A 28 -23.69 0.80 9.80
CA LEU A 28 -22.45 0.87 10.56
C LEU A 28 -22.19 2.27 11.15
N LEU A 29 -22.74 3.32 10.54
CA LEU A 29 -22.70 4.70 11.04
C LEU A 29 -23.42 4.90 12.38
N ILE A 30 -24.44 4.07 12.70
CA ILE A 30 -25.24 4.22 13.92
C ILE A 30 -24.47 3.72 15.15
N THR A 31 -23.63 2.70 14.98
CA THR A 31 -22.84 2.10 16.07
C THR A 31 -21.43 2.67 16.18
N LEU A 32 -21.06 3.61 15.30
CA LEU A 32 -19.70 4.10 15.22
C LEU A 32 -19.40 5.03 16.41
N PRO A 33 -18.28 4.83 17.14
CA PRO A 33 -17.86 5.79 18.15
C PRO A 33 -17.59 7.15 17.49
N MET A 34 -17.96 8.24 18.18
CA MET A 34 -17.78 9.63 17.69
C MET A 34 -16.35 9.96 17.20
N THR A 35 -15.34 9.20 17.63
CA THR A 35 -13.94 9.35 17.18
C THR A 35 -13.67 8.80 15.78
N ALA A 36 -14.38 7.77 15.35
CA ALA A 36 -14.17 7.14 14.06
C ALA A 36 -14.69 8.00 12.90
N VAL A 37 -15.73 8.81 13.14
CA VAL A 37 -16.19 9.84 12.19
C VAL A 37 -15.07 10.86 11.92
N SER A 38 -14.39 11.32 12.95
CA SER A 38 -13.31 12.32 12.80
C SER A 38 -12.10 11.76 12.06
N GLN A 39 -11.75 10.48 12.30
CA GLN A 39 -10.67 9.81 11.59
C GLN A 39 -10.92 9.70 10.08
N THR A 40 -12.19 9.47 9.65
CA THR A 40 -12.53 9.46 8.22
C THR A 40 -12.33 10.83 7.57
N LEU A 41 -12.71 11.91 8.25
CA LEU A 41 -12.52 13.27 7.76
C LEU A 41 -11.03 13.63 7.64
N GLN A 42 -10.23 13.23 8.64
CA GLN A 42 -8.78 13.46 8.66
C GLN A 42 -8.03 12.61 7.62
N ALA A 43 -8.55 11.42 7.28
CA ALA A 43 -8.04 10.60 6.19
C ALA A 43 -8.32 11.23 4.81
N GLY A 44 -9.49 11.86 4.63
CA GLY A 44 -9.86 12.53 3.38
C GLY A 44 -8.91 13.66 2.99
N MET A 45 -8.50 14.48 3.96
CA MET A 45 -7.56 15.58 3.70
C MET A 45 -6.17 15.07 3.26
N ARG A 46 -5.70 13.97 3.84
CA ARG A 46 -4.44 13.34 3.44
C ARG A 46 -4.53 12.67 2.06
N ALA A 47 -5.69 12.13 1.72
CA ALA A 47 -5.92 11.56 0.39
C ALA A 47 -5.81 12.64 -0.70
N GLN A 48 -6.37 13.84 -0.48
CA GLN A 48 -6.26 14.95 -1.43
C GLN A 48 -4.81 15.40 -1.62
N GLN A 49 -4.02 15.45 -0.54
CA GLN A 49 -2.59 15.80 -0.61
C GLN A 49 -1.80 14.73 -1.38
N ASN A 50 -2.02 13.46 -1.06
CA ASN A 50 -1.37 12.35 -1.75
C ASN A 50 -1.74 12.29 -3.24
N ILE A 51 -2.99 12.60 -3.60
CA ILE A 51 -3.44 12.64 -5.01
C ILE A 51 -2.79 13.80 -5.76
N ALA A 52 -2.71 14.99 -5.16
CA ALA A 52 -2.02 16.12 -5.78
C ALA A 52 -0.52 15.83 -5.96
N GLU A 53 0.13 15.25 -4.95
CA GLU A 53 1.52 14.83 -5.04
C GLU A 53 1.72 13.72 -6.08
N LEU A 54 0.80 12.76 -6.18
CA LEU A 54 0.82 11.74 -7.23
C LEU A 54 0.59 12.33 -8.62
N ALA A 55 -0.28 13.34 -8.76
CA ALA A 55 -0.53 14.00 -10.03
C ALA A 55 0.71 14.76 -10.52
N ILE A 56 1.35 15.53 -9.64
CA ILE A 56 2.60 16.25 -9.95
C ILE A 56 3.74 15.27 -10.27
N LYS A 57 3.89 14.21 -9.47
CA LYS A 57 4.92 13.19 -9.69
C LYS A 57 4.62 12.33 -10.92
N GLY A 58 3.34 12.10 -11.21
CA GLY A 58 2.86 11.41 -12.39
C GLY A 58 3.17 12.21 -13.66
N ASP A 59 2.89 13.51 -13.64
CA ASP A 59 3.23 14.45 -14.71
C ASP A 59 4.74 14.45 -14.99
N ALA A 60 5.56 14.59 -13.94
CA ALA A 60 7.03 14.54 -14.06
C ALA A 60 7.56 13.17 -14.55
N ALA A 61 6.91 12.06 -14.17
CA ALA A 61 7.28 10.72 -14.63
C ALA A 61 6.84 10.46 -16.08
N LEU A 62 5.71 11.05 -16.50
CA LEU A 62 5.18 10.96 -17.86
C LEU A 62 6.04 11.79 -18.81
N GLU A 63 6.45 13.00 -18.45
CA GLU A 63 7.39 13.82 -19.24
C GLU A 63 8.74 13.12 -19.44
N MET A 64 9.20 12.35 -18.46
CA MET A 64 10.46 11.61 -18.55
C MET A 64 10.35 10.34 -19.41
N PHE A 65 9.16 9.76 -19.54
CA PHE A 65 8.93 8.49 -20.25
C PHE A 65 8.32 8.68 -21.65
N PHE A 66 7.63 9.79 -21.88
CA PHE A 66 7.05 10.19 -23.15
C PHE A 66 7.79 11.45 -23.63
N ASP A 67 8.82 11.27 -24.48
CA ASP A 67 9.60 12.36 -25.06
C ASP A 67 8.72 13.18 -26.03
N ARG A 68 8.61 14.48 -25.70
CA ARG A 68 7.99 15.61 -26.41
C ARG A 68 6.47 15.78 -26.27
N PRO A 69 5.99 16.94 -25.79
CA PRO A 69 4.58 17.30 -25.85
C PRO A 69 4.16 17.49 -27.32
N ASP A 70 3.12 16.81 -27.77
CA ASP A 70 2.22 17.40 -28.77
C ASP A 70 1.59 18.60 -28.05
N GLU A 71 2.17 19.78 -28.21
CA GLU A 71 1.83 20.99 -27.44
C GLU A 71 0.37 21.43 -27.60
N GLN A 72 -0.37 20.82 -28.53
CA GLN A 72 -1.80 21.05 -28.76
C GLN A 72 -2.48 19.77 -29.27
N PRO A 73 -2.82 18.81 -28.40
CA PRO A 73 -3.59 17.67 -28.83
C PRO A 73 -5.02 18.11 -29.19
N GLU A 74 -5.69 17.41 -30.10
CA GLU A 74 -6.96 17.87 -30.72
C GLU A 74 -8.12 18.11 -29.74
N TRP A 75 -8.04 17.64 -28.49
CA TRP A 75 -9.00 17.91 -27.42
C TRP A 75 -8.74 19.20 -26.63
N ALA A 76 -7.54 19.78 -26.75
CA ALA A 76 -7.16 21.07 -26.20
C ALA A 76 -7.17 22.19 -27.25
N ARG A 77 -7.43 21.85 -28.52
CA ARG A 77 -7.64 22.82 -29.60
C ARG A 77 -9.09 23.25 -29.57
N PHE A 78 -9.33 24.47 -29.08
CA PHE A 78 -10.66 25.06 -29.11
C PHE A 78 -10.99 25.45 -30.56
N ASP A 79 -12.15 25.00 -31.01
CA ASP A 79 -12.76 25.34 -32.29
C ASP A 79 -13.01 26.86 -32.45
N GLU A 80 -12.84 27.64 -31.38
CA GLU A 80 -12.88 29.11 -31.34
C GLU A 80 -11.60 29.80 -31.86
N ASP A 81 -10.46 29.10 -31.98
CA ASP A 81 -9.20 29.65 -32.50
C ASP A 81 -8.99 29.37 -34.01
N GLU A 82 -10.02 28.88 -34.72
CA GLU A 82 -10.01 28.89 -36.19
C GLU A 82 -10.08 30.37 -36.63
N PRO A 83 -9.04 30.95 -37.26
CA PRO A 83 -9.15 32.30 -37.76
C PRO A 83 -10.24 32.28 -38.83
N GLU A 84 -11.39 32.88 -38.53
CA GLU A 84 -12.47 33.13 -39.49
C GLU A 84 -11.82 33.79 -40.70
N SER A 85 -11.60 33.01 -41.76
CA SER A 85 -10.79 33.40 -42.90
C SER A 85 -11.42 34.65 -43.52
N PRO A 86 -10.84 35.86 -43.37
CA PRO A 86 -11.36 36.97 -44.12
C PRO A 86 -10.97 36.71 -45.58
N ALA A 87 -12.00 36.60 -46.41
CA ALA A 87 -11.93 36.38 -47.85
C ALA A 87 -10.76 37.15 -48.53
N PRO A 88 -10.17 36.60 -49.60
CA PRO A 88 -8.97 37.17 -50.20
C PRO A 88 -9.29 38.48 -50.91
N VAL A 89 -8.82 39.60 -50.37
CA VAL A 89 -8.64 40.84 -51.13
C VAL A 89 -7.20 41.33 -50.98
N SER A 90 -6.53 41.43 -52.13
CA SER A 90 -5.12 41.82 -52.32
C SER A 90 -4.79 43.28 -51.91
N PRO A 91 -3.49 43.63 -51.71
CA PRO A 91 -3.03 44.87 -51.06
C PRO A 91 -2.75 46.01 -52.08
N PRO A 92 -2.43 47.27 -51.68
CA PRO A 92 -1.05 47.64 -51.30
C PRO A 92 -0.85 48.81 -50.29
N ALA A 93 0.33 48.77 -49.64
CA ALA A 93 1.26 49.88 -49.34
C ALA A 93 1.12 50.78 -48.08
N PRO A 94 2.26 51.34 -47.57
CA PRO A 94 2.51 51.63 -46.15
C PRO A 94 2.79 53.11 -45.80
N ALA A 95 2.55 53.51 -44.53
CA ALA A 95 3.08 54.71 -43.82
C ALA A 95 2.31 54.86 -42.49
N ALA A 96 2.74 55.47 -41.38
CA ALA A 96 3.98 55.96 -40.82
C ALA A 96 3.67 56.41 -39.35
N LYS A 97 4.62 56.18 -38.42
CA LYS A 97 5.00 56.96 -37.20
C LYS A 97 3.96 57.54 -36.19
N ALA A 98 4.01 56.96 -34.97
CA ALA A 98 4.30 57.56 -33.62
C ALA A 98 3.37 58.64 -32.97
N PRO A 99 3.47 59.00 -31.66
CA PRO A 99 4.09 58.39 -30.45
C PRO A 99 3.16 58.35 -29.19
N SER A 100 3.55 57.66 -28.10
CA SER A 100 3.17 58.07 -26.72
C SER A 100 4.14 57.51 -25.67
N ALA A 101 4.30 58.22 -24.56
CA ALA A 101 5.49 58.30 -23.73
C ALA A 101 5.37 57.63 -22.33
N ALA A 102 6.48 57.00 -21.90
CA ALA A 102 7.09 56.88 -20.55
C ALA A 102 6.30 56.21 -19.38
N PRO A 103 6.95 55.70 -18.28
CA PRO A 103 8.34 55.91 -17.83
C PRO A 103 9.16 54.67 -17.40
N THR A 104 10.42 54.97 -17.05
CA THR A 104 11.63 54.22 -16.62
C THR A 104 11.47 53.41 -15.31
N THR A 105 12.26 52.38 -14.95
CA THR A 105 13.73 52.30 -14.68
C THR A 105 14.12 50.82 -14.27
N PRO A 106 15.36 50.45 -13.87
CA PRO A 106 16.41 49.74 -14.62
C PRO A 106 16.70 48.26 -14.22
N ALA A 107 17.56 47.60 -15.03
CA ALA A 107 18.15 46.26 -14.84
C ALA A 107 19.15 46.15 -13.66
N PRO A 108 19.56 44.93 -13.21
CA PRO A 108 20.75 44.20 -13.75
C PRO A 108 20.53 42.65 -13.75
N THR A 109 21.38 41.71 -14.17
CA THR A 109 22.59 41.56 -15.00
C THR A 109 22.79 40.03 -15.12
N THR A 110 23.14 39.53 -16.31
CA THR A 110 23.62 38.16 -16.54
C THR A 110 25.16 38.15 -16.48
N PRO A 111 25.82 37.07 -16.06
CA PRO A 111 27.19 36.80 -16.48
C PRO A 111 27.27 35.58 -17.41
N GLY A 112 28.01 35.75 -18.50
CA GLY A 112 28.55 34.68 -19.34
C GLY A 112 29.92 34.17 -18.84
N PRO A 113 30.51 33.17 -19.53
CA PRO A 113 31.47 32.21 -18.99
C PRO A 113 32.95 32.59 -19.25
N THR A 114 33.87 32.09 -18.41
CA THR A 114 35.32 32.11 -18.69
C THR A 114 35.97 30.79 -18.29
N THR A 115 36.45 30.11 -19.34
CA THR A 115 37.73 29.39 -19.54
C THR A 115 38.40 28.60 -18.42
N ILE A 116 38.68 27.37 -18.82
CA ILE A 116 39.51 26.31 -18.23
C ILE A 116 40.98 26.64 -18.47
N ASP A 117 41.82 26.53 -17.44
CA ASP A 117 43.26 26.27 -17.61
C ASP A 117 43.69 25.19 -16.61
N ASP A 118 44.45 24.26 -17.16
CA ASP A 118 44.93 22.98 -16.64
C ASP A 118 46.32 23.19 -16.00
N GLU A 119 46.58 22.68 -14.80
CA GLU A 119 47.95 22.31 -14.42
C GLU A 119 47.93 21.15 -13.42
N VAL A 120 48.60 20.07 -13.83
CA VAL A 120 48.73 18.78 -13.16
C VAL A 120 49.98 18.80 -12.29
N GLU A 121 49.88 18.39 -11.02
CA GLU A 121 51.03 17.86 -10.29
C GLU A 121 50.61 16.64 -9.45
N GLU A 122 51.33 15.54 -9.70
CA GLU A 122 51.13 14.19 -9.21
C GLU A 122 52.01 13.95 -7.97
N ALA A 123 51.43 13.42 -6.89
CA ALA A 123 52.22 12.72 -5.86
C ALA A 123 51.38 11.64 -5.17
N ALA A 124 51.81 10.40 -5.36
CA ALA A 124 51.23 9.16 -4.89
C ALA A 124 51.23 9.01 -3.36
N THR A 125 50.20 8.35 -2.82
CA THR A 125 50.32 7.37 -1.74
C THR A 125 49.24 6.29 -1.85
N ASP A 126 49.68 5.04 -1.73
CA ASP A 126 48.88 3.82 -1.59
C ASP A 126 47.89 3.93 -0.41
N ALA A 127 46.62 3.59 -0.66
CA ALA A 127 45.73 3.02 0.34
C ALA A 127 44.59 2.26 -0.34
N ASP A 128 44.71 0.94 -0.31
CA ASP A 128 43.63 -0.03 -0.50
C ASP A 128 42.42 0.33 0.39
N LEU A 129 41.34 0.82 -0.21
CA LEU A 129 40.05 1.01 0.45
C LEU A 129 38.94 0.50 -0.45
N ALA A 130 38.67 -0.79 -0.29
CA ALA A 130 37.42 -1.41 -0.66
C ALA A 130 36.22 -0.53 -0.25
N ALA A 131 35.34 -0.28 -1.21
CA ALA A 131 34.08 0.42 -0.99
C ALA A 131 33.29 -0.26 0.16
N PRO A 132 32.65 0.50 1.06
CA PRO A 132 31.86 -0.09 2.13
C PRO A 132 30.68 -0.87 1.53
N PRO A 133 30.47 -2.15 1.88
CA PRO A 133 29.23 -2.83 1.52
C PRO A 133 28.08 -2.12 2.21
N ARG A 134 27.05 -1.76 1.43
CA ARG A 134 25.82 -1.15 1.97
C ARG A 134 25.24 -2.06 3.05
N ALA A 135 25.00 -1.49 4.22
CA ALA A 135 24.59 -2.21 5.44
C ALA A 135 23.10 -2.63 5.47
N ASP A 136 22.42 -2.66 4.32
CA ASP A 136 20.99 -2.96 4.19
C ASP A 136 20.70 -4.36 3.60
N ALA A 137 21.69 -5.06 3.05
CA ALA A 137 21.49 -6.38 2.44
C ALA A 137 21.50 -7.58 3.43
N GLY A 138 21.84 -7.36 4.70
CA GLY A 138 22.10 -8.46 5.66
C GLY A 138 20.89 -9.01 6.42
N ARG A 139 19.73 -8.33 6.43
CA ARG A 139 18.58 -8.73 7.26
C ARG A 139 17.49 -9.52 6.55
N PHE A 140 17.40 -9.47 5.22
CA PHE A 140 16.33 -10.12 4.46
C PHE A 140 16.73 -11.45 3.82
N ALA A 141 18.02 -11.82 3.84
CA ALA A 141 18.52 -13.09 3.31
C ALA A 141 18.24 -14.30 4.23
N LEU A 142 17.83 -14.09 5.48
CA LEU A 142 17.66 -15.16 6.47
C LEU A 142 16.25 -15.78 6.53
N TYR A 143 15.31 -15.35 5.68
CA TYR A 143 13.93 -15.85 5.70
C TYR A 143 13.41 -16.35 4.34
N SER A 144 14.27 -16.44 3.32
CA SER A 144 13.94 -17.08 2.04
C SER A 144 14.55 -18.49 1.97
N SER A 145 14.08 -19.38 2.83
CA SER A 145 14.17 -20.82 2.60
C SER A 145 12.77 -21.40 2.72
N THR A 146 12.15 -21.63 1.58
CA THR A 146 10.90 -22.39 1.43
C THR A 146 11.14 -23.82 1.91
N PRO A 147 10.34 -24.37 2.84
CA PRO A 147 10.47 -25.76 3.24
C PRO A 147 10.17 -26.68 2.05
N ASP A 148 11.16 -27.52 1.79
CA ASP A 148 11.20 -28.60 0.83
C ASP A 148 10.11 -29.65 1.12
N GLU A 149 9.58 -30.22 0.05
CA GLU A 149 8.59 -31.30 0.05
C GLU A 149 9.11 -32.51 0.84
N ALA A 150 8.31 -33.01 1.79
CA ALA A 150 8.45 -34.36 2.32
C ALA A 150 7.19 -35.15 1.97
N VAL A 151 7.30 -35.93 0.89
CA VAL A 151 6.35 -36.97 0.49
C VAL A 151 6.79 -38.29 1.13
N ALA A 152 5.78 -39.05 1.59
CA ALA A 152 5.77 -40.50 1.88
C ALA A 152 6.41 -41.01 3.20
N ALA A 153 5.53 -41.51 4.08
CA ALA A 153 5.61 -42.89 4.57
C ALA A 153 4.25 -43.32 5.15
N GLU A 154 3.57 -44.18 4.39
CA GLU A 154 2.40 -44.96 4.81
C GLU A 154 2.87 -46.25 5.51
N VAL A 155 2.33 -46.54 6.70
CA VAL A 155 2.22 -47.91 7.24
C VAL A 155 0.91 -48.03 8.04
N PRO A 156 0.07 -49.04 7.78
CA PRO A 156 -1.25 -49.21 8.41
C PRO A 156 -1.20 -50.10 9.66
N GLY A 157 -2.19 -49.97 10.55
CA GLY A 157 -2.59 -51.08 11.42
C GLY A 157 -3.22 -50.72 12.77
N THR A 158 -4.51 -51.06 12.89
CA THR A 158 -5.24 -51.54 14.08
C THR A 158 -6.19 -50.55 14.76
N GLU A 159 -7.46 -50.89 14.64
CA GLU A 159 -8.65 -50.28 15.21
C GLU A 159 -8.63 -50.28 16.75
N ALA A 160 -8.96 -49.14 17.34
CA ALA A 160 -9.60 -49.04 18.63
C ALA A 160 -10.75 -48.03 18.53
N VAL A 161 -11.94 -48.51 18.88
CA VAL A 161 -13.22 -47.81 18.79
C VAL A 161 -13.31 -46.72 19.86
N THR A 162 -13.32 -45.47 19.44
CA THR A 162 -14.11 -44.38 20.06
C THR A 162 -14.48 -43.38 18.99
N SER A 163 -15.78 -43.21 18.76
CA SER A 163 -16.31 -42.16 17.90
C SER A 163 -16.03 -40.78 18.49
N SER A 164 -15.00 -40.09 17.97
CA SER A 164 -14.86 -38.63 17.96
C SER A 164 -13.94 -38.23 16.79
N ASP A 165 -14.36 -38.56 15.56
CA ASP A 165 -13.72 -38.00 14.37
C ASP A 165 -14.38 -36.64 14.08
N GLY A 166 -13.75 -35.60 14.63
CA GLY A 166 -14.13 -34.19 14.58
C GLY A 166 -13.00 -33.38 15.22
N SER A 167 -12.20 -32.73 14.39
CA SER A 167 -10.81 -32.35 14.63
C SER A 167 -10.63 -31.18 15.63
N GLY A 168 -10.49 -31.47 16.92
CA GLY A 168 -9.95 -30.53 17.91
C GLY A 168 -10.84 -30.34 19.15
N PRO A 169 -10.38 -29.60 20.17
CA PRO A 169 -11.20 -29.28 21.32
C PRO A 169 -12.42 -28.43 20.89
N GLU A 170 -13.59 -28.65 21.50
CA GLU A 170 -14.88 -28.00 21.13
C GLU A 170 -14.78 -26.46 21.00
N ILE A 171 -13.95 -25.85 21.83
CA ILE A 171 -13.69 -24.40 21.81
C ILE A 171 -13.08 -23.89 20.49
N VAL A 172 -12.29 -24.72 19.80
CA VAL A 172 -11.65 -24.36 18.52
C VAL A 172 -12.71 -24.18 17.44
N GLU A 173 -13.69 -25.09 17.39
CA GLU A 173 -14.82 -25.02 16.46
C GLU A 173 -15.80 -23.90 16.87
N LEU A 174 -16.12 -23.78 18.16
CA LEU A 174 -17.06 -22.76 18.66
C LEU A 174 -16.64 -21.32 18.34
N ILE A 175 -15.34 -21.07 18.29
CA ILE A 175 -14.76 -19.75 18.08
C ILE A 175 -14.18 -19.60 16.65
N ASP A 176 -14.24 -20.64 15.83
CA ASP A 176 -13.56 -20.70 14.52
C ASP A 176 -12.09 -20.27 14.63
N TYR A 177 -11.38 -20.80 15.63
CA TYR A 177 -10.05 -20.34 16.06
C TYR A 177 -9.05 -20.20 14.90
N ASP A 178 -9.08 -21.13 13.96
CA ASP A 178 -8.15 -21.18 12.83
C ASP A 178 -8.30 -20.04 11.83
N THR A 179 -9.48 -19.43 11.76
CA THR A 179 -9.76 -18.33 10.84
C THR A 179 -9.47 -16.97 11.45
N LEU A 180 -9.26 -16.90 12.78
CA LEU A 180 -9.10 -15.66 13.49
C LEU A 180 -7.70 -15.06 13.33
N THR A 181 -7.68 -13.75 13.08
CA THR A 181 -6.45 -12.96 13.18
C THR A 181 -6.06 -12.78 14.66
N LEU A 182 -4.77 -12.49 14.91
CA LEU A 182 -4.26 -12.29 16.28
C LEU A 182 -5.04 -11.22 17.06
N ALA A 183 -5.43 -10.13 16.40
CA ALA A 183 -6.19 -9.05 17.02
C ALA A 183 -7.63 -9.47 17.38
N GLN A 184 -8.29 -10.21 16.49
CA GLN A 184 -9.64 -10.73 16.73
C GLN A 184 -9.63 -11.79 17.84
N LEU A 185 -8.65 -12.69 17.82
CA LEU A 185 -8.46 -13.68 18.88
C LEU A 185 -8.31 -12.96 20.23
N ARG A 186 -7.42 -11.97 20.35
CA ARG A 186 -7.24 -11.20 21.59
C ARG A 186 -8.54 -10.62 22.13
N ALA A 187 -9.37 -10.04 21.26
CA ALA A 187 -10.67 -9.47 21.65
C ALA A 187 -11.61 -10.56 22.17
N ARG A 188 -11.67 -11.72 21.49
CA ARG A 188 -12.53 -12.85 21.84
C ARG A 188 -12.10 -13.57 23.12
N LEU A 189 -10.79 -13.76 23.34
CA LEU A 189 -10.24 -14.41 24.54
C LEU A 189 -10.57 -13.68 25.85
N ARG A 190 -11.10 -12.45 25.80
CA ARG A 190 -11.55 -11.75 27.01
C ARG A 190 -12.72 -12.46 27.69
N THR A 191 -13.60 -13.11 26.93
CA THR A 191 -14.82 -13.77 27.41
C THR A 191 -14.68 -15.29 27.54
N VAL A 192 -13.53 -15.86 27.18
CA VAL A 192 -13.25 -17.30 27.22
C VAL A 192 -12.85 -17.74 28.63
N ALA A 193 -13.31 -18.92 29.05
CA ALA A 193 -12.99 -19.50 30.35
C ALA A 193 -11.53 -19.97 30.42
N ILE A 194 -11.02 -20.27 31.62
CA ILE A 194 -9.60 -20.60 31.77
C ILE A 194 -9.29 -22.01 31.25
N GLU A 195 -10.21 -22.94 31.43
CA GLU A 195 -10.13 -24.32 30.94
C GLU A 195 -10.03 -24.33 29.41
N ASP A 196 -10.87 -23.52 28.76
CA ASP A 196 -10.88 -23.30 27.32
C ASP A 196 -9.59 -22.66 26.81
N LEU A 197 -9.01 -21.71 27.56
CA LEU A 197 -7.72 -21.11 27.21
C LEU A 197 -6.57 -22.13 27.25
N ILE A 198 -6.62 -23.07 28.20
CA ILE A 198 -5.63 -24.16 28.30
C ILE A 198 -5.79 -25.11 27.10
N ALA A 199 -7.01 -25.52 26.77
CA ALA A 199 -7.26 -26.34 25.59
C ALA A 199 -6.79 -25.66 24.29
N LEU A 200 -6.99 -24.35 24.16
CA LEU A 200 -6.51 -23.57 23.01
C LEU A 200 -4.99 -23.49 22.91
N VAL A 201 -4.28 -23.36 24.03
CA VAL A 201 -2.80 -23.31 23.99
C VAL A 201 -2.21 -24.67 23.66
N ASP A 202 -2.79 -25.75 24.18
CA ASP A 202 -2.35 -27.12 23.87
C ASP A 202 -2.61 -27.45 22.40
N TYR A 203 -3.77 -27.06 21.87
CA TYR A 203 -4.09 -27.19 20.45
C TYR A 203 -3.11 -26.42 19.55
N GLU A 204 -2.83 -25.15 19.86
CA GLU A 204 -1.89 -24.36 19.05
C GLU A 204 -0.46 -24.93 19.14
N LYS A 205 -0.03 -25.42 20.31
CA LYS A 205 1.29 -26.07 20.48
C LYS A 205 1.41 -27.39 19.73
N ALA A 206 0.33 -28.18 19.66
CA ALA A 206 0.29 -29.43 18.91
C ALA A 206 0.17 -29.22 17.39
N GLY A 207 -0.45 -28.12 16.96
CA GLY A 207 -0.65 -27.77 15.56
C GLY A 207 0.45 -26.87 14.98
N ARG A 208 0.13 -25.60 14.74
CA ARG A 208 1.01 -24.64 14.01
C ARG A 208 2.09 -23.99 14.87
N ALA A 209 1.98 -24.05 16.19
CA ALA A 209 2.93 -23.50 17.16
C ALA A 209 3.37 -22.05 16.86
N ARG A 210 2.43 -21.17 16.46
CA ARG A 210 2.74 -19.77 16.14
C ARG A 210 3.10 -19.03 17.43
N ALA A 211 4.37 -18.68 17.59
CA ALA A 211 4.90 -17.96 18.74
C ALA A 211 4.02 -16.78 19.24
N PRO A 212 3.54 -15.84 18.39
CA PRO A 212 2.71 -14.73 18.88
C PRO A 212 1.36 -15.16 19.45
N PHE A 213 0.78 -16.27 18.98
CA PHE A 213 -0.48 -16.81 19.49
C PHE A 213 -0.28 -17.48 20.84
N VAL A 214 0.75 -18.32 20.95
CA VAL A 214 1.10 -19.04 22.19
C VAL A 214 1.40 -18.06 23.32
N THR A 215 2.29 -17.09 23.10
CA THR A 215 2.62 -16.08 24.12
C THR A 215 1.40 -15.27 24.56
N MET A 216 0.48 -14.96 23.65
CA MET A 216 -0.74 -14.22 23.98
C MET A 216 -1.71 -15.07 24.82
N LEU A 217 -1.88 -16.36 24.47
CA LEU A 217 -2.71 -17.30 25.22
C LEU A 217 -2.17 -17.50 26.64
N GLU A 218 -0.86 -17.72 26.79
CA GLU A 218 -0.19 -17.89 28.10
C GLU A 218 -0.34 -16.64 28.98
N ASN A 219 -0.12 -15.45 28.41
CA ASN A 219 -0.33 -14.19 29.14
C ASN A 219 -1.79 -14.01 29.55
N ARG A 220 -2.75 -14.44 28.71
CA ARG A 220 -4.17 -14.37 29.02
C ARG A 220 -4.55 -15.32 30.16
N ILE A 221 -4.02 -16.55 30.15
CA ILE A 221 -4.18 -17.54 31.22
C ILE A 221 -3.68 -16.97 32.54
N ALA A 222 -2.46 -16.41 32.57
CA ALA A 222 -1.89 -15.79 33.76
C ALA A 222 -2.75 -14.63 34.30
N ALA A 223 -3.25 -13.77 33.42
CA ALA A 223 -4.13 -12.66 33.80
C ALA A 223 -5.49 -13.14 34.33
N GLN A 224 -6.03 -14.24 33.81
CA GLN A 224 -7.30 -14.81 34.26
C GLN A 224 -7.15 -15.49 35.62
N ASN A 225 -6.06 -16.23 35.85
CA ASN A 225 -5.69 -16.80 37.15
C ASN A 225 -5.57 -15.73 38.24
N LYS A 226 -4.90 -14.62 37.93
CA LYS A 226 -4.79 -13.50 38.86
C LYS A 226 -6.15 -12.91 39.21
N ARG A 227 -7.04 -12.77 38.23
CA ARG A 227 -8.41 -12.26 38.46
C ARG A 227 -9.23 -13.21 39.31
N SER A 228 -9.13 -14.53 39.10
CA SER A 228 -9.86 -15.52 39.91
C SER A 228 -9.34 -15.61 41.35
N THR A 229 -8.08 -15.22 41.61
CA THR A 229 -7.56 -15.14 42.99
C THR A 229 -7.91 -13.84 43.72
N GLU A 230 -8.23 -12.77 42.98
CA GLU A 230 -8.60 -11.46 43.53
C GLU A 230 -10.12 -11.28 43.71
N ALA A 231 -10.93 -12.18 43.14
CA ALA A 231 -12.40 -12.21 43.22
C ALA A 231 -12.88 -13.08 44.39
#